data_AF-A0A0R2NHV1-F1
#
_entry.id   AF-A0A0R2NHV1-F1
#
_cell.length_a   1.000
_cell.length_b   1.000
_cell.length_c   1.000
_cell.angle_alpha   90.00
_cell.angle_beta   90.00
_cell.angle_gamma   90.00
#
_symmetry.space_group_name_H-M   'P 1'
#
loop_
_entity.id
_entity.type
_entity.pdbx_description
1 polymer ?
#
loop_
_entity_poly.entity_id
_entity_poly.type
_entity_poly.pdbx_seq_one_letter_code
_entity_poly.pdbx_strand_id
1 'polypeptide(L)' 'MIKVWTKTGVNVKLVGPEHEKGIRRGFANTTEEVSVEQISGLARVLETISNDKFVEASITTTQKVSQGN' A
#
# COMPACT_ATOMS: atom_id res chain seq x y z
N MET A 1 30.65 -0.04 -3.38
CA MET A 1 29.32 -0.27 -3.98
C MET A 1 28.27 0.02 -2.91
N ILE A 2 27.30 0.90 -3.18
CA ILE A 2 26.23 1.24 -2.24
C ILE A 2 25.15 0.15 -2.35
N LYS A 3 24.84 -0.55 -1.26
CA LYS A 3 23.68 -1.46 -1.20
C LYS A 3 22.49 -0.67 -0.66
N VAL A 4 21.43 -0.57 -1.45
CA VAL A 4 20.15 0.03 -1.03
C VAL A 4 19.14 -1.10 -0.87
N TRP A 5 18.58 -1.23 0.33
CA TRP A 5 17.45 -2.11 0.58
C TRP A 5 16.19 -1.28 0.74
N THR A 6 15.14 -1.61 -0.03
CA THR A 6 13.86 -0.92 0.01
C THR A 6 12.80 -1.87 0.56
N LYS A 7 12.03 -1.36 1.51
CA LYS A 7 10.81 -2.01 2.00
C LYS A 7 9.68 -1.00 1.97
N THR A 8 8.66 -1.30 1.19
CA THR A 8 7.42 -0.53 1.15
C THR A 8 6.30 -1.31 1.80
N GLY A 9 5.54 -0.61 2.64
CA GLY A 9 4.28 -1.06 3.21
C GLY A 9 3.15 -0.23 2.62
N VAL A 10 2.06 -0.89 2.25
CA VAL A 10 0.85 -0.27 1.73
C VAL A 10 -0.30 -0.66 2.63
N ASN A 11 -1.04 0.31 3.15
CA ASN A 11 -2.31 0.06 3.83
C ASN A 11 -3.43 0.73 3.06
N VAL A 12 -4.52 0.01 2.83
CA VAL A 12 -5.75 0.52 2.22
C VAL A 12 -6.91 0.37 3.20
N LYS A 13 -7.79 1.37 3.25
CA LYS A 13 -9.02 1.34 4.05
C LYS A 13 -10.24 1.35 3.13
N LEU A 14 -11.09 0.36 3.30
CA LEU A 14 -12.35 0.20 2.58
C LEU A 14 -13.51 0.28 3.57
N VAL A 15 -14.65 0.81 3.15
CA VAL A 15 -15.91 0.82 3.92
C VAL A 15 -17.02 0.22 3.06
N GLY A 16 -17.85 -0.61 3.66
CA GLY A 16 -18.96 -1.26 2.96
C GLY A 16 -20.08 -1.65 3.91
N PRO A 17 -21.19 -2.19 3.38
CA PRO A 17 -22.38 -2.52 4.16
C PRO A 17 -22.09 -3.48 5.33
N GLU A 18 -21.14 -4.39 5.17
CA GLU A 18 -20.76 -5.37 6.20
C GLU A 18 -19.67 -4.87 7.16
N HIS A 19 -19.08 -3.71 6.90
CA HIS A 19 -17.98 -3.16 7.69
C HIS A 19 -17.95 -1.63 7.64
N GLU A 20 -19.02 -1.01 8.15
CA GLU A 20 -19.22 0.45 8.13
C GLU A 20 -18.10 1.23 8.86
N LYS A 21 -17.48 0.64 9.88
CA LYS A 21 -16.32 1.24 10.59
C LYS A 21 -15.03 1.21 9.78
N GLY A 22 -15.05 0.51 8.65
CA GLY A 22 -13.96 0.34 7.72
C GLY A 22 -13.05 -0.83 8.08
N ILE A 23 -12.59 -1.52 7.04
CA ILE A 23 -11.61 -2.57 7.12
C ILE A 23 -10.28 -2.09 6.57
N ARG A 24 -9.19 -2.36 7.30
CA ARG A 24 -7.83 -2.05 6.85
C ARG A 24 -7.19 -3.33 6.31
N ARG A 25 -6.69 -3.26 5.08
CA ARG A 25 -5.89 -4.31 4.45
C ARG A 25 -4.49 -3.77 4.18
N GLY A 26 -3.49 -4.57 4.51
CA GLY A 26 -2.09 -4.18 4.43
C GLY A 26 -1.27 -5.16 3.61
N PHE A 27 -0.45 -4.64 2.71
CA PHE A 27 0.62 -5.37 2.03
C PHE A 27 1.93 -4.92 2.65
N ALA A 28 2.67 -5.86 3.25
CA ALA A 28 3.96 -5.59 3.87
C ALA A 28 5.07 -6.25 3.07
N ASN A 29 6.26 -5.63 3.06
CA ASN A 29 7.48 -6.14 2.42
C ASN A 29 7.51 -6.06 0.89
N THR A 30 6.88 -5.05 0.29
CA THR A 30 7.14 -4.77 -1.12
C THR A 30 8.60 -4.37 -1.28
N THR A 31 9.35 -5.07 -2.14
CA THR A 31 10.79 -4.82 -2.38
C THR A 31 11.04 -3.68 -3.36
N GLU A 32 9.97 -3.01 -3.77
CA GLU A 32 9.96 -1.93 -4.75
C GLU A 32 9.16 -0.76 -4.19
N GLU A 33 9.45 0.43 -4.72
CA GLU A 33 8.66 1.61 -4.45
C GLU A 33 7.27 1.46 -5.09
N VAL A 34 6.24 1.90 -4.36
CA VAL A 34 4.86 1.85 -4.84
C VAL A 34 4.39 3.27 -5.11
N SER A 35 3.91 3.50 -6.34
CA SER A 35 3.44 4.81 -6.78
C SER A 35 1.98 5.07 -6.39
N VAL A 36 1.60 6.34 -6.35
CA VAL A 36 0.21 6.76 -6.06
C VAL A 36 -0.75 6.27 -7.15
N GLU A 37 -0.30 6.21 -8.40
CA GLU A 37 -1.08 5.72 -9.54
C GLU A 37 -1.38 4.22 -9.40
N GLN A 38 -0.39 3.44 -8.95
CA GLN A 38 -0.58 2.01 -8.69
C GLN A 38 -1.62 1.78 -7.59
N ILE A 39 -1.56 2.57 -6.50
CA ILE A 39 -2.56 2.50 -5.42
C ILE A 39 -3.93 2.94 -5.90
N SER A 40 -4.01 3.99 -6.72
CA SER A 40 -5.27 4.46 -7.32
C SER A 40 -5.88 3.39 -8.23
N GLY A 41 -5.05 2.69 -9.01
CA GLY A 41 -5.48 1.57 -9.84
C GLY A 41 -6.02 0.41 -8.99
N LEU A 42 -5.30 0.04 -7.94
CA LEU A 42 -5.73 -1.00 -6.98
C LEU A 42 -7.05 -0.61 -6.30
N ALA A 43 -7.20 0.64 -5.87
CA ALA A 43 -8.42 1.15 -5.25
C ALA A 43 -9.64 0.94 -6.15
N ARG A 44 -9.55 1.35 -7.43
CA ARG A 44 -10.63 1.16 -8.41
C ARG A 44 -11.00 -0.30 -8.60
N VAL A 45 -10.00 -1.19 -8.67
CA VAL A 45 -10.25 -2.64 -8.79
C VAL A 45 -10.99 -3.15 -7.56
N LEU A 46 -10.54 -2.77 -6.36
CA LEU A 46 -11.18 -3.17 -5.10
C LEU A 46 -12.63 -2.70 -5.02
N GLU A 47 -12.90 -1.42 -5.31
CA GLU A 47 -14.27 -0.90 -5.35
C GLU A 47 -15.16 -1.62 -6.37
N THR A 48 -14.59 -2.02 -7.52
CA THR A 48 -15.33 -2.74 -8.57
C THR A 48 -15.71 -4.16 -8.15
N ILE A 49 -14.83 -4.87 -7.43
CA ILE A 49 -15.05 -6.28 -7.09
C ILE A 49 -15.77 -6.49 -5.76
N SER A 50 -15.73 -5.52 -4.83
CA SER A 50 -16.26 -5.71 -3.47
C SER A 50 -17.50 -4.88 -3.13
N ASN A 51 -17.97 -3.99 -4.03
CA ASN A 51 -19.01 -2.98 -3.73
C ASN A 51 -18.67 -2.04 -2.56
N ASP A 52 -17.45 -2.11 -2.02
CA ASP A 52 -16.98 -1.21 -0.98
C ASP A 52 -16.53 0.12 -1.58
N LYS A 53 -16.38 1.13 -0.72
CA LYS A 53 -15.77 2.41 -1.06
C LYS A 53 -14.39 2.52 -0.46
N PHE A 54 -13.45 2.93 -1.30
CA PHE A 54 -12.10 3.23 -0.88
C PHE A 54 -12.09 4.60 -0.17
N VAL A 55 -11.52 4.64 1.03
CA VAL A 55 -11.51 5.86 1.86
C VAL A 55 -10.14 6.51 1.86
N GLU A 56 -9.11 5.71 2.16
CA GLU A 56 -7.75 6.20 2.29
C GLU A 56 -6.74 5.08 2.00
N ALA A 57 -5.54 5.47 1.60
CA ALA A 57 -4.37 4.62 1.67
C ALA A 57 -3.18 5.35 2.26
N SER A 58 -2.30 4.58 2.90
CA SER A 58 -0.98 5.05 3.32
C SER A 58 0.10 4.16 2.70
N ILE A 59 1.12 4.83 2.16
CA ILE A 59 2.32 4.20 1.62
C ILE A 59 3.47 4.58 2.56
N THR A 60 4.22 3.60 3.03
CA THR A 60 5.39 3.82 3.88
C THR A 60 6.58 3.11 3.26
N THR A 61 7.51 3.88 2.70
CA THR A 61 8.74 3.36 2.11
C THR A 61 9.90 3.58 3.08
N THR A 62 10.60 2.51 3.42
CA THR A 62 11.83 2.53 4.22
C THR A 62 12.99 2.13 3.34
N GLN A 63 14.01 2.98 3.27
CA GLN A 63 15.25 2.70 2.55
C GLN A 63 16.41 2.55 3.55
N LYS A 64 17.16 1.46 3.46
CA LYS A 64 18.42 1.27 4.18
C LYS A 64 19.57 1.39 3.20
N VAL A 65 20.39 2.42 3.38
CA VAL A 65 21.62 2.63 2.62
C VAL A 65 22.78 2.03 3.40
N SER A 66 23.54 1.14 2.79
CA SER A 66 24.77 0.56 3.35
C SER A 66 25.94 0.84 2.43
N GLN A 67 26.92 1.58 2.94
CA GLN A 67 28.19 1.85 2.27
C GLN A 67 29.21 0.83 2.76
N GLY A 68 29.72 -0.03 1.87
CA GLY A 68 30.84 -0.92 2.18
C GLY A 68 32.15 -0.12 2.17
N ASN A 69 32.94 -0.25 3.23
CA ASN A 69 34.36 0.13 3.28
C ASN A 69 35.19 -0.78 2.37
#